data_AF-A0A5N7XG07-F1
#
_entry.id   AF-A0A5N7XG07-F1
#
_cell.length_a   1.000
_cell.length_b   1.000
_cell.length_c   1.000
_cell.angle_alpha   90.00
_cell.angle_beta   90.00
_cell.angle_gamma   90.00
#
_symmetry.space_group_name_H-M   'P 1'
#
loop_
_entity.id
_entity.type
_entity.pdbx_description
1 polymer ?
#
loop_
_entity_poly.entity_id
_entity_poly.type
_entity_poly.pdbx_seq_one_letter_code
_entity_poly.pdbx_strand_id
1 'polypeptide(L)'
;MFFAPVMSRNTFVSPRAADLALQRFLQETLGAASPVQRQVQVSRDDQFTTLTLDVPGLAREQLKLSLEGSVAKLESVEGAARQVKYSWDLGHEIDAAKSKAKLEHGVLTLTLAKLEPQSKAVTLSIE
;
A
#
# COMPACT_ATOMS: atom_id res chain seq x y z
N MET A 1 -51.71 -2.99 -49.34
CA MET A 1 -51.45 -2.01 -48.26
C MET A 1 -51.31 -2.77 -46.96
N PHE A 2 -50.08 -2.97 -46.46
CA PHE A 2 -49.86 -3.45 -45.09
C PHE A 2 -48.65 -2.71 -44.52
N PHE A 3 -48.94 -1.78 -43.62
CA PHE A 3 -47.97 -0.97 -42.88
C PHE A 3 -47.75 -1.68 -41.54
N ALA A 4 -46.54 -2.18 -41.30
CA ALA A 4 -46.14 -2.72 -40.00
C ALA A 4 -45.20 -1.71 -39.31
N PRO A 5 -45.51 -1.24 -38.09
CA PRO A 5 -44.62 -0.32 -37.39
C PRO A 5 -43.45 -1.11 -36.79
N VAL A 6 -42.22 -0.73 -37.14
CA VAL A 6 -41.02 -1.14 -36.39
C VAL A 6 -41.04 -0.39 -35.06
N MET A 7 -41.30 -1.11 -33.97
CA MET A 7 -41.05 -0.64 -32.61
C MET A 7 -39.56 -0.77 -32.32
N SER A 8 -38.80 0.31 -32.50
CA SER A 8 -37.43 0.38 -31.98
C SER A 8 -37.50 0.54 -30.46
N ARG A 9 -37.31 -0.56 -29.76
CA ARG A 9 -37.31 -0.62 -28.30
C ARG A 9 -35.89 -0.32 -27.81
N ASN A 10 -35.53 0.96 -27.71
CA ASN A 10 -34.26 1.36 -27.10
C ASN A 10 -34.38 1.19 -25.58
N THR A 11 -33.95 0.04 -25.07
CA THR A 11 -33.78 -0.18 -23.63
C THR A 11 -32.61 0.68 -23.16
N PHE A 12 -32.90 1.92 -22.78
CA PHE A 12 -31.99 2.70 -21.94
C PHE A 12 -31.92 2.00 -20.58
N VAL A 13 -30.87 1.21 -20.39
CA VAL A 13 -30.45 0.75 -19.07
C VAL A 13 -29.94 1.99 -18.34
N SER A 14 -30.80 2.63 -17.57
CA SER A 14 -30.39 3.70 -16.67
C SER A 14 -29.38 3.14 -15.66
N PRO A 15 -28.14 3.64 -15.59
CA PRO A 15 -27.22 3.22 -14.55
C PRO A 15 -27.83 3.56 -13.19
N ARG A 16 -27.93 2.57 -12.30
CA ARG A 16 -28.45 2.77 -10.94
C ARG A 16 -27.57 3.80 -10.22
N ALA A 17 -28.17 4.67 -9.41
CA ALA A 17 -27.45 5.70 -8.65
C ALA A 17 -26.28 5.15 -7.77
N ALA A 18 -26.37 3.88 -7.35
CA ALA A 18 -25.29 3.19 -6.64
C ALA A 18 -24.02 3.04 -7.50
N ASP A 19 -24.18 2.84 -8.81
CA ASP A 19 -23.08 2.71 -9.77
C ASP A 19 -22.34 4.04 -9.92
N LEU A 20 -23.08 5.16 -9.94
CA LEU A 20 -22.49 6.51 -9.99
C LEU A 20 -21.72 6.86 -8.72
N ALA A 21 -22.24 6.50 -7.54
CA ALA A 21 -21.54 6.73 -6.27
C ALA A 21 -20.25 5.91 -6.18
N LEU A 22 -20.29 4.65 -6.62
CA LEU A 22 -19.12 3.77 -6.70
C LEU A 22 -18.10 4.30 -7.73
N GLN A 23 -18.54 4.70 -8.93
CA GLN A 23 -17.67 5.31 -9.93
C GLN A 23 -17.01 6.59 -9.41
N ARG A 24 -17.76 7.46 -8.73
CA ARG A 24 -17.18 8.66 -8.12
C ARG A 24 -16.17 8.31 -7.04
N PHE A 25 -16.48 7.37 -6.14
CA PHE A 25 -15.55 6.93 -5.10
C PHE A 25 -14.27 6.32 -5.70
N LEU A 26 -14.40 5.43 -6.68
CA LEU A 26 -13.25 4.85 -7.39
C LEU A 26 -12.44 5.94 -8.10
N GLN A 27 -13.08 6.91 -8.73
CA GLN A 27 -12.40 7.96 -9.49
C GLN A 27 -11.75 9.01 -8.58
N GLU A 28 -12.29 9.28 -7.39
CA GLU A 28 -11.66 10.11 -6.35
C GLU A 28 -10.47 9.39 -5.72
N THR A 29 -10.60 8.10 -5.42
CA THR A 29 -9.51 7.30 -4.84
C THR A 29 -8.37 7.03 -5.84
N LEU A 30 -8.68 6.72 -7.10
CA LEU A 30 -7.70 6.51 -8.18
C LEU A 30 -7.16 7.81 -8.77
N GLY A 31 -7.95 8.90 -8.77
CA GLY A 31 -7.53 10.21 -9.26
C GLY A 31 -6.58 10.94 -8.30
N ALA A 32 -6.78 10.77 -6.98
CA ALA A 32 -5.84 11.25 -5.97
C ALA A 32 -4.60 10.35 -5.82
N ALA A 33 -4.73 9.06 -6.13
CA ALA A 33 -3.63 8.12 -6.15
C ALA A 33 -3.26 7.80 -7.59
N SER A 34 -2.58 8.71 -8.29
CA SER A 34 -1.79 8.28 -9.46
C SER A 34 -0.68 7.37 -8.93
N PRO A 35 -0.80 6.03 -9.03
CA PRO A 35 0.31 5.19 -8.67
C PRO A 35 1.18 5.25 -9.91
N VAL A 36 2.08 6.22 -9.97
CA VAL A 36 3.37 5.94 -10.59
C VAL A 36 3.77 4.64 -9.92
N GLN A 37 3.67 3.53 -10.66
CA GLN A 37 4.05 2.20 -10.24
C GLN A 37 5.56 2.26 -10.01
N ARG A 38 5.95 2.89 -8.91
CA ARG A 38 7.32 2.89 -8.43
C ARG A 38 7.58 1.44 -8.14
N GLN A 39 8.62 0.92 -8.77
CA GLN A 39 8.93 -0.49 -8.79
C GLN A 39 9.39 -0.84 -7.37
N VAL A 40 8.45 -1.21 -6.51
CA VAL A 40 8.77 -1.69 -5.16
C VAL A 40 9.26 -3.10 -5.35
N GLN A 41 10.58 -3.30 -5.22
CA GLN A 41 11.14 -4.64 -5.16
C GLN A 41 11.06 -5.12 -3.72
N VAL A 42 10.34 -6.23 -3.52
CA VAL A 42 10.20 -6.90 -2.24
C VAL A 42 11.00 -8.20 -2.30
N SER A 43 12.07 -8.27 -1.52
CA SER A 43 12.82 -9.51 -1.30
C SER A 43 12.52 -9.99 0.11
N ARG A 44 11.94 -11.18 0.25
CA ARG A 44 11.61 -11.77 1.55
C ARG A 44 12.54 -12.95 1.80
N ASP A 45 13.45 -12.77 2.76
CA ASP A 45 14.29 -13.82 3.30
C ASP A 45 13.63 -14.41 4.57
N ASP A 46 14.22 -15.49 5.10
CA ASP A 46 13.64 -16.25 6.22
C ASP A 46 13.54 -15.41 7.51
N GLN A 47 14.51 -14.51 7.72
CA GLN A 47 14.64 -13.66 8.91
C GLN A 47 14.47 -12.15 8.63
N PHE A 48 14.66 -11.70 7.39
CA PHE A 48 14.63 -10.28 7.02
C PHE A 48 13.78 -10.07 5.77
N THR A 49 12.95 -9.03 5.77
CA THR A 49 12.27 -8.56 4.57
C THR A 49 12.98 -7.29 4.08
N THR A 50 13.54 -7.34 2.88
CA THR A 50 14.17 -6.20 2.22
C THR A 50 13.18 -5.56 1.25
N LEU A 51 12.87 -4.27 1.46
CA LEU A 51 12.06 -3.47 0.55
C LEU A 51 12.97 -2.44 -0.12
N THR A 52 13.00 -2.44 -1.45
CA THR A 52 13.72 -1.44 -2.24
C THR A 52 12.71 -0.59 -2.99
N LEU A 53 12.79 0.72 -2.82
CA LEU A 53 11.90 1.71 -3.40
C LEU A 53 12.69 2.86 -4.01
N ASP A 54 12.36 3.22 -5.25
CA ASP A 54 12.90 4.41 -5.89
C ASP A 54 12.18 5.68 -5.43
N VAL A 55 12.93 6.59 -4.82
CA VAL A 55 12.50 7.91 -4.34
C VAL A 55 13.48 9.00 -4.81
N PRO A 56 13.58 9.25 -6.13
CA PRO A 56 14.45 10.29 -6.64
C PRO A 56 14.02 11.68 -6.15
N GLY A 57 14.99 12.47 -5.73
CA GLY A 57 14.77 13.87 -5.30
C GLY A 57 14.25 14.04 -3.87
N LEU A 58 14.19 12.97 -3.07
CA LEU A 58 13.86 13.04 -1.64
C LEU A 58 15.10 12.76 -0.79
N ALA A 59 15.32 13.63 0.20
CA ALA A 59 16.37 13.44 1.19
C ALA A 59 15.84 12.58 2.36
N ARG A 60 16.74 11.88 3.07
CA ARG A 60 16.39 11.04 4.22
C ARG A 60 15.69 11.84 5.33
N GLU A 61 16.04 13.12 5.50
CA GLU A 61 15.47 13.99 6.52
C GLU A 61 14.00 14.35 6.21
N GLN A 62 13.60 14.22 4.95
CA GLN A 62 12.25 14.51 4.47
C GLN A 62 11.33 13.29 4.54
N LEU A 63 11.84 12.13 4.98
CA LEU A 63 11.11 10.86 5.05
C LEU A 63 10.95 10.43 6.51
N LYS A 64 9.75 10.04 6.87
CA LYS A 64 9.40 9.42 8.15
C LYS A 64 8.97 7.99 7.89
N LEU A 65 9.69 7.05 8.49
CA LEU A 65 9.32 5.63 8.51
C LEU A 65 8.71 5.32 9.88
N SER A 66 7.47 4.85 9.89
CA SER A 66 6.78 4.37 11.08
C SER A 66 6.47 2.88 10.91
N LEU A 67 6.91 2.07 11.87
CA LEU A 67 6.64 0.63 11.90
C LEU A 67 5.57 0.37 12.97
N GLU A 68 4.46 -0.24 12.58
CA GLU A 68 3.32 -0.51 13.44
C GLU A 68 2.91 -1.98 13.29
N GLY A 69 3.34 -2.83 14.23
CA GLY A 69 3.08 -4.27 14.20
C GLY A 69 3.60 -4.90 12.90
N SER A 70 2.67 -5.27 12.01
CA SER A 70 2.95 -5.88 10.70
C SER A 70 3.01 -4.89 9.53
N VAL A 71 2.75 -3.60 9.80
CA VAL A 71 2.61 -2.57 8.77
C VAL A 71 3.79 -1.59 8.84
N ALA A 72 4.46 -1.40 7.70
CA ALA A 72 5.47 -0.36 7.52
C ALA A 72 4.86 0.83 6.76
N LYS A 73 4.82 2.00 7.39
CA LYS A 73 4.32 3.26 6.82
C LYS A 73 5.49 4.18 6.52
N LEU A 74 5.57 4.69 5.29
CA LEU A 74 6.54 5.70 4.88
C LEU A 74 5.82 6.94 4.40
N GLU A 75 6.10 8.07 5.05
CA GLU A 75 5.46 9.35 4.78
C GLU A 75 6.50 10.45 4.60
N SER A 76 6.28 11.36 3.66
CA SER A 76 7.07 12.58 3.54
C SER A 76 6.62 13.66 4.52
N VAL A 77 7.56 14.50 4.95
CA VAL A 77 7.27 15.67 5.80
C VAL A 77 6.75 16.87 4.99
N GLU A 78 6.05 17.77 5.67
CA GLU A 78 5.61 19.05 5.11
C GLU A 78 6.84 19.92 4.82
N GLY A 79 7.10 20.20 3.54
CA GLY A 79 8.34 20.83 3.04
C GLY A 79 9.21 19.94 2.15
N ALA A 80 8.85 18.67 1.97
CA ALA A 80 9.48 17.81 0.98
C ALA A 80 9.15 18.24 -0.45
N ALA A 81 10.12 18.13 -1.36
CA ALA A 81 9.92 18.45 -2.78
C ALA A 81 8.83 17.61 -3.44
N ARG A 82 8.53 16.43 -2.85
CA ARG A 82 7.48 15.53 -3.29
C ARG A 82 6.77 14.93 -2.09
N GLN A 83 5.45 14.95 -2.12
CA GLN A 83 4.65 14.22 -1.15
C GLN A 83 4.58 12.74 -1.55
N VAL A 84 4.97 11.85 -0.64
CA VAL A 84 4.90 10.40 -0.80
C VAL A 84 4.31 9.77 0.45
N LYS A 85 3.39 8.82 0.24
CA LYS A 85 2.78 8.04 1.30
C LYS A 85 2.69 6.60 0.83
N TYR A 86 3.35 5.70 1.56
CA TYR A 86 3.31 4.26 1.33
C TYR A 86 2.96 3.54 2.61
N SER A 87 2.26 2.44 2.44
CA SER A 87 1.93 1.51 3.50
C SER A 87 2.11 0.10 2.96
N TRP A 88 3.01 -0.67 3.56
CA TRP A 88 3.24 -2.07 3.23
C TRP A 88 2.77 -2.94 4.39
N ASP A 89 1.93 -3.91 4.11
CA ASP A 89 1.58 -4.96 5.05
C ASP A 89 2.45 -6.20 4.77
N LEU A 90 3.21 -6.63 5.77
CA LEU A 90 4.14 -7.75 5.63
C LEU A 90 3.55 -9.07 6.16
N GLY A 91 2.37 -9.03 6.78
CA GLY A 91 1.69 -10.19 7.35
C GLY A 91 2.38 -10.85 8.55
N HIS A 92 3.50 -10.28 9.03
CA HIS A 92 4.24 -10.73 10.21
C HIS A 92 4.71 -9.53 11.01
N GLU A 93 4.85 -9.71 12.31
CA GLU A 93 5.26 -8.64 13.22
C GLU A 93 6.72 -8.23 12.94
N ILE A 94 6.99 -6.92 12.94
CA ILE A 94 8.28 -6.34 12.59
C ILE A 94 8.97 -5.84 13.86
N ASP A 95 10.25 -6.20 14.05
CA ASP A 95 11.06 -5.65 15.15
C ASP A 95 11.60 -4.26 14.75
N ALA A 96 11.01 -3.21 15.31
CA ALA A 96 11.42 -1.83 15.05
C ALA A 96 12.85 -1.53 15.53
N ALA A 97 13.36 -2.22 16.55
CA ALA A 97 14.70 -1.99 17.09
C ALA A 97 15.81 -2.60 16.22
N LYS A 98 15.50 -3.70 15.52
CA LYS A 98 16.45 -4.39 14.61
C LYS A 98 16.33 -3.97 13.15
N SER A 99 15.27 -3.23 12.80
CA SER A 99 15.02 -2.76 11.44
C SER A 99 15.91 -1.56 11.09
N LYS A 100 16.37 -1.51 9.83
CA LYS A 100 17.25 -0.44 9.31
C LYS A 100 16.71 0.12 8.01
N ALA A 101 16.92 1.41 7.79
CA ALA A 101 16.57 2.11 6.57
C ALA A 101 17.80 2.87 6.04
N LYS A 102 18.13 2.68 4.75
CA LYS A 102 19.24 3.35 4.09
C LYS A 102 18.76 3.96 2.77
N LEU A 103 19.06 5.24 2.53
CA LEU A 103 18.75 5.92 1.28
C LEU A 103 20.06 6.30 0.59
N GLU A 104 20.32 5.72 -0.57
CA GLU A 104 21.54 5.95 -1.36
C GLU A 104 21.16 6.20 -2.82
N HIS A 105 21.71 7.24 -3.45
CA HIS A 105 21.48 7.56 -4.86
C HIS A 105 20.01 7.69 -5.29
N GLY A 106 19.10 8.03 -4.36
CA GLY A 106 17.66 8.12 -4.62
C GLY A 106 16.92 6.79 -4.54
N VAL A 107 17.58 5.72 -4.08
CA VAL A 107 16.98 4.42 -3.79
C VAL A 107 16.94 4.22 -2.28
N LEU A 108 15.74 3.98 -1.74
CA LEU A 108 15.52 3.64 -0.35
C LEU A 108 15.49 2.12 -0.20
N THR A 109 16.43 1.59 0.58
CA THR A 109 16.48 0.19 0.99
C THR A 109 16.09 0.07 2.45
N LEU A 110 15.02 -0.65 2.74
CA LEU A 110 14.54 -0.97 4.07
C LEU A 110 14.85 -2.43 4.36
N THR A 111 15.61 -2.70 5.42
CA THR A 111 15.86 -4.04 5.93
C THR A 111 15.03 -4.21 7.20
N LEU A 112 13.90 -4.88 7.07
CA LEU A 112 12.93 -5.07 8.15
C LEU A 112 13.15 -6.44 8.79
N ALA A 113 13.44 -6.48 10.08
CA ALA A 113 13.65 -7.72 10.79
C ALA A 113 12.31 -8.34 11.16
N LYS A 114 12.10 -9.61 10.78
CA LYS A 114 10.93 -10.37 11.21
C LYS A 114 11.03 -10.61 12.71
N LEU A 115 10.02 -10.17 13.45
CA LEU A 115 9.85 -10.58 14.84
C LEU A 115 9.31 -12.01 14.79
N GLU A 116 10.12 -12.97 15.24
CA GLU A 116 9.62 -14.33 15.41
C GLU A 116 8.48 -14.30 16.45
N PRO A 117 7.34 -14.94 16.19
CA PRO A 117 6.29 -15.07 17.18
C PRO A 117 6.88 -15.86 18.35
N GLN A 118 7.18 -15.15 19.44
CA GLN A 118 7.64 -15.79 20.67
C GLN A 118 6.45 -16.59 21.20
N SER A 119 6.39 -17.88 20.86
CA SER A 119 5.40 -18.82 21.37
C SER A 119 5.41 -18.76 22.90
N LYS A 120 4.46 -18.03 23.49
CA LYS A 120 4.13 -18.12 24.92
C LYS A 120 3.36 -19.40 25.20
N ALA A 121 3.90 -20.55 24.78
CA ALA A 121 3.39 -21.84 25.17
C ALA A 121 3.80 -22.07 26.64
N VAL A 122 2.90 -21.74 27.56
CA VAL A 122 3.07 -22.05 28.98
C VAL A 122 2.50 -23.46 29.20
N THR A 123 3.38 -24.42 29.45
CA THR A 123 2.97 -25.72 29.97
C THR A 123 2.67 -25.55 31.46
N LEU A 124 1.39 -25.64 31.83
CA LEU A 124 0.96 -25.71 33.22
C LEU A 124 1.01 -27.18 33.67
N SER A 125 1.72 -27.47 34.76
CA SER A 125 1.60 -28.77 35.43
C SER A 125 0.23 -28.86 36.12
N ILE A 126 -0.47 -29.96 35.86
CA ILE A 126 -1.77 -30.27 36.48
C ILE A 126 -1.47 -30.94 37.83
N GLU A 127 -1.98 -30.37 38.93
CA GLU A 127 -2.07 -31.01 40.26
C GLU A 127 -3.49 -31.52 40.51
#